data_AF-A0A529FAK8-F1
#
_entry.id   AF-A0A529FAK8-F1
#
_cell.length_a   1.000
_cell.length_b   1.000
_cell.length_c   1.000
_cell.angle_alpha   90.00
_cell.angle_beta   90.00
_cell.angle_gamma   90.00
#
_symmetry.space_group_name_H-M   'P 1'
#
loop_
_entity.id
_entity.type
_entity.pdbx_description
1 polymer ?
#
loop_
_entity_poly.entity_id
_entity_poly.type
_entity_poly.pdbx_seq_one_letter_code
_entity_poly.pdbx_strand_id
1 'polypeptide(L)'
;DIDVFVELIGGDEGPARASVKAALEAGRHVVTANKALLAKHGVQLAEIAEKKGVLLNYEAAVAGGIPVIKTMREAMAGNSVTRVFGILNGTCNYILTRMEAEGISFDAVLKDAQRLGYAEADP
;
A
#
# COMPACT_ATOMS: atom_id res chain seq x y z
N ASP A 1 0.63 26.80 -9.29
CA ASP A 1 -0.39 26.06 -8.55
C ASP A 1 -0.06 24.57 -8.51
N ILE A 2 -0.48 23.88 -7.45
CA ILE A 2 -0.38 22.42 -7.29
C ILE A 2 -1.76 21.93 -6.91
N ASP A 3 -2.35 21.03 -7.69
CA ASP A 3 -3.71 20.51 -7.42
C ASP A 3 -3.69 19.16 -6.70
N VAL A 4 -2.66 18.37 -6.95
CA VAL A 4 -2.49 17.01 -6.42
C VAL A 4 -1.08 16.84 -5.87
N PHE A 5 -0.98 16.28 -4.67
CA PHE A 5 0.26 15.87 -4.04
C PHE A 5 0.40 14.34 -4.08
N VAL A 6 1.55 13.85 -4.53
CA VAL A 6 1.83 12.41 -4.63
C VAL A 6 2.91 12.05 -3.61
N GLU A 7 2.61 11.14 -2.68
CA GLU A 7 3.52 10.73 -1.61
C GLU A 7 4.02 9.29 -1.82
N LEU A 8 5.35 9.16 -1.84
CA LEU A 8 6.09 7.91 -2.07
C LEU A 8 7.35 7.81 -1.17
N ILE A 9 7.35 8.49 -0.01
CA ILE A 9 8.53 8.64 0.86
C ILE A 9 8.78 7.35 1.65
N GLY A 10 7.72 6.68 2.10
CA GLY A 10 7.82 5.51 2.98
C GLY A 10 7.93 5.87 4.46
N GLY A 11 7.64 4.89 5.33
CA GLY A 11 7.51 5.09 6.77
C GLY A 11 6.16 5.69 7.18
N ASP A 12 5.83 5.64 8.48
CA ASP A 12 4.53 6.09 9.01
C ASP A 12 4.56 7.46 9.70
N GLU A 13 5.74 7.98 10.05
CA GLU A 13 5.91 9.23 10.80
C GLU A 13 6.83 10.22 10.07
N GLY A 14 7.07 11.37 10.72
CA GLY A 14 8.02 12.36 10.24
C GLY A 14 7.59 12.97 8.90
N PRO A 15 8.47 13.01 7.88
CA PRO A 15 8.20 13.71 6.64
C PRO A 15 6.99 13.16 5.89
N ALA A 16 6.80 11.84 5.83
CA ALA A 16 5.68 11.21 5.13
C ALA A 16 4.32 11.69 5.67
N ARG A 17 4.15 11.63 6.99
CA ARG A 17 2.92 12.09 7.66
C ARG A 17 2.76 13.61 7.58
N ALA A 18 3.84 14.35 7.85
CA ALA A 18 3.81 15.80 7.88
C ALA A 18 3.45 16.39 6.50
N SER A 19 4.02 15.86 5.41
CA SER A 19 3.73 16.34 4.06
C SER A 19 2.29 16.03 3.63
N VAL A 20 1.80 14.82 3.90
CA VAL A 20 0.41 14.45 3.57
C VAL A 20 -0.59 15.30 4.34
N LYS A 21 -0.37 15.47 5.65
CA LYS A 21 -1.21 16.32 6.49
C LYS A 21 -1.24 17.76 5.97
N ALA A 22 -0.06 18.34 5.70
CA ALA A 22 0.04 19.70 5.19
C ALA A 22 -0.66 19.88 3.83
N ALA A 23 -0.52 18.91 2.92
CA ALA A 23 -1.18 18.95 1.61
C ALA A 23 -2.72 18.93 1.74
N LEU A 24 -3.26 18.04 2.58
CA LEU A 24 -4.71 17.97 2.84
C LEU A 24 -5.21 19.25 3.52
N GLU A 25 -4.48 19.78 4.52
CA GLU A 25 -4.83 21.01 5.22
C GLU A 25 -4.82 22.24 4.29
N ALA A 26 -3.94 22.24 3.29
CA ALA A 26 -3.87 23.23 2.22
C ALA A 26 -4.94 23.04 1.12
N GLY A 27 -5.84 22.06 1.26
CA GLY A 27 -6.91 21.80 0.30
C GLY A 27 -6.42 21.17 -1.00
N ARG A 28 -5.37 20.35 -0.96
CA ARG A 28 -4.87 19.61 -2.12
C ARG A 28 -5.29 18.15 -2.04
N HIS A 29 -5.59 17.55 -3.19
CA HIS A 29 -5.80 16.11 -3.26
C HIS A 29 -4.49 15.38 -2.98
N VAL A 30 -4.57 14.19 -2.37
CA VAL A 30 -3.40 13.35 -2.09
C VAL A 30 -3.55 11.98 -2.72
N VAL A 31 -2.48 11.50 -3.34
CA VAL A 31 -2.30 10.10 -3.76
C VAL A 31 -1.08 9.53 -3.03
N THR A 32 -1.19 8.34 -2.44
CA THR A 32 -0.08 7.68 -1.74
C THR A 32 -0.01 6.18 -2.01
N ALA A 33 1.20 5.62 -2.02
CA ALA A 33 1.43 4.16 -2.02
C ALA A 33 1.86 3.62 -0.63
N ASN A 34 1.83 4.47 0.39
CA ASN A 34 2.47 4.20 1.68
C ASN A 34 1.55 3.40 2.62
N LYS A 35 1.71 2.08 2.58
CA LYS A 35 1.01 1.11 3.45
C LYS A 35 1.12 1.44 4.94
N ALA A 36 2.33 1.75 5.41
CA ALA A 36 2.61 1.95 6.83
C ALA A 36 1.88 3.21 7.36
N LEU A 37 1.96 4.31 6.60
CA LEU A 37 1.25 5.55 6.91
C LEU A 37 -0.27 5.33 6.98
N LEU A 38 -0.84 4.65 5.99
CA LEU A 38 -2.28 4.40 5.94
C LEU A 38 -2.75 3.47 7.05
N ALA A 39 -1.99 2.42 7.36
CA ALA A 39 -2.33 1.48 8.41
C ALA A 39 -2.40 2.15 9.79
N LYS A 40 -1.52 3.12 10.07
CA LYS A 40 -1.43 3.78 11.37
C LYS A 40 -2.24 5.08 11.48
N HIS A 41 -2.30 5.85 10.39
CA HIS A 41 -2.85 7.21 10.38
C HIS A 41 -3.97 7.43 9.35
N GLY A 42 -4.33 6.42 8.56
CA GLY A 42 -5.26 6.55 7.44
C GLY A 42 -6.60 7.17 7.82
N VAL A 43 -7.19 6.77 8.96
CA VAL A 43 -8.47 7.32 9.43
C VAL A 43 -8.35 8.83 9.73
N GLN A 44 -7.32 9.23 10.48
CA GLN A 44 -7.11 10.65 10.82
C GLN A 44 -6.88 11.51 9.56
N LEU A 45 -6.15 10.98 8.58
CA LEU A 45 -5.90 11.68 7.32
C LEU A 45 -7.17 11.76 6.46
N ALA A 46 -7.97 10.69 6.41
CA ALA A 46 -9.25 10.68 5.71
C ALA A 46 -10.22 11.72 6.27
N GLU A 47 -10.31 11.84 7.60
CA GLU A 47 -11.14 12.88 8.25
C GLU A 47 -10.72 14.30 7.85
N ILE A 48 -9.42 14.57 7.71
CA ILE A 48 -8.92 15.88 7.24
C ILE A 48 -9.34 16.10 5.79
N ALA A 49 -9.16 15.09 4.93
CA ALA A 49 -9.55 15.16 3.53
C ALA A 49 -11.05 15.46 3.37
N GLU A 50 -11.90 14.76 4.12
CA GLU A 50 -13.35 14.98 4.14
C GLU A 50 -13.71 16.40 4.60
N LYS A 51 -13.13 16.87 5.71
CA LYS A 51 -13.36 18.25 6.22
C LYS A 51 -12.95 19.33 5.22
N LYS A 52 -11.95 19.05 4.38
CA LYS A 52 -11.43 19.98 3.38
C LYS A 52 -12.09 19.82 2.02
N GLY A 53 -12.95 18.82 1.83
CA GLY A 53 -13.59 18.52 0.55
C GLY A 53 -12.62 18.02 -0.52
N VAL A 54 -11.52 17.38 -0.10
CA VAL A 54 -10.49 16.83 -1.01
C VAL A 54 -10.42 15.31 -0.90
N LEU A 55 -9.63 14.70 -1.78
CA LEU A 55 -9.54 13.25 -1.92
C LEU A 55 -8.21 12.75 -1.36
N LEU A 56 -8.26 11.59 -0.69
CA LEU A 56 -7.10 10.80 -0.30
C LEU A 56 -7.22 9.43 -0.99
N ASN A 57 -6.43 9.21 -2.04
CA ASN A 57 -6.43 7.99 -2.84
C ASN A 57 -5.18 7.14 -2.57
N TYR A 58 -5.35 5.81 -2.54
CA TYR A 58 -4.30 4.91 -2.06
C TYR A 58 -4.30 3.51 -2.71
N GLU A 59 -4.73 3.40 -3.97
CA GLU A 59 -4.77 2.12 -4.69
C GLU A 59 -3.41 1.40 -4.67
N ALA A 60 -2.33 2.13 -4.97
CA ALA A 60 -0.98 1.57 -5.02
C ALA A 60 -0.45 1.02 -3.69
N ALA A 61 -1.11 1.33 -2.56
CA ALA A 61 -0.76 0.76 -1.27
C ALA A 61 -1.19 -0.70 -1.14
N VAL A 62 -2.19 -1.18 -1.91
CA VAL A 62 -2.73 -2.53 -1.77
C VAL A 62 -2.65 -3.27 -3.10
N ALA A 63 -2.05 -4.46 -3.09
CA ALA A 63 -1.96 -5.33 -4.27
C ALA A 63 -1.28 -4.70 -5.51
N GLY A 64 -0.49 -3.63 -5.32
CA GLY A 64 0.31 -3.00 -6.38
C GLY A 64 -0.57 -2.44 -7.50
N GLY A 65 -0.55 -3.09 -8.66
CA GLY A 65 -1.32 -2.70 -9.84
C GLY A 65 -2.72 -3.30 -9.94
N ILE A 66 -3.11 -4.19 -9.02
CA ILE A 66 -4.44 -4.81 -9.02
C ILE A 66 -5.44 -3.81 -8.42
N PRO A 67 -6.54 -3.45 -9.11
CA PRO A 67 -7.45 -2.38 -8.68
C PRO A 67 -8.42 -2.84 -7.57
N VAL A 68 -7.89 -3.22 -6.41
CA VAL A 68 -8.67 -3.79 -5.31
C VAL A 68 -9.51 -2.70 -4.61
N ILE A 69 -8.91 -1.55 -4.30
CA ILE A 69 -9.59 -0.47 -3.59
C ILE A 69 -10.73 0.08 -4.44
N LYS A 70 -10.49 0.35 -5.72
CA LYS A 70 -11.52 0.82 -6.65
C LYS A 70 -12.65 -0.19 -6.80
N THR A 71 -12.33 -1.47 -6.95
CA THR A 71 -13.36 -2.53 -7.05
C THR A 71 -14.23 -2.57 -5.80
N MET A 72 -13.61 -2.51 -4.62
CA MET A 72 -14.34 -2.52 -3.35
C MET A 72 -15.20 -1.26 -3.16
N ARG A 73 -14.70 -0.09 -3.57
CA ARG A 73 -15.38 1.20 -3.38
C ARG A 73 -16.50 1.45 -4.39
N GLU A 74 -16.28 1.10 -5.65
CA GLU A 74 -17.17 1.48 -6.75
C GLU A 74 -18.00 0.31 -7.25
N ALA A 75 -17.36 -0.80 -7.64
CA ALA A 75 -18.06 -1.94 -8.24
C ALA A 75 -18.89 -2.73 -7.20
N MET A 76 -18.43 -2.78 -5.95
CA MET A 76 -19.08 -3.51 -4.87
C MET A 76 -19.94 -2.63 -3.96
N ALA A 77 -20.14 -1.35 -4.28
CA ALA A 77 -20.86 -0.39 -3.42
C ALA A 77 -22.30 -0.84 -3.05
N GLY A 78 -22.96 -1.59 -3.93
CA GLY A 78 -24.30 -2.14 -3.68
C GLY A 78 -24.32 -3.54 -3.06
N ASN A 79 -23.17 -4.14 -2.77
CA ASN A 79 -23.03 -5.51 -2.28
C ASN A 79 -22.52 -5.54 -0.83
N SER A 80 -23.02 -6.48 -0.04
CA SER A 80 -22.47 -6.77 1.30
C SER A 80 -21.34 -7.78 1.20
N VAL A 81 -20.09 -7.30 1.18
CA VAL A 81 -18.90 -8.16 1.18
C VAL A 81 -18.70 -8.76 2.58
N THR A 82 -18.79 -10.08 2.69
CA THR A 82 -18.64 -10.80 3.97
C THR A 82 -17.22 -11.29 4.25
N ARG A 83 -16.37 -11.39 3.22
CA ARG A 83 -15.00 -11.91 3.34
C ARG A 83 -14.13 -11.45 2.18
N VAL A 84 -12.84 -11.21 2.48
CA VAL A 84 -11.79 -10.90 1.50
C VAL A 84 -10.58 -11.79 1.79
N PHE A 85 -10.07 -12.49 0.77
CA PHE A 85 -8.82 -13.25 0.83
C PHE A 85 -7.96 -12.97 -0.38
N GLY A 86 -6.65 -13.02 -0.18
CA GLY A 86 -5.70 -12.94 -1.25
C GLY A 86 -4.27 -13.09 -0.74
N ILE A 87 -3.37 -13.43 -1.64
CA ILE A 87 -1.93 -13.38 -1.40
C ILE A 87 -1.47 -11.99 -1.79
N LEU A 88 -1.10 -11.17 -0.80
CA LEU A 88 -0.81 -9.75 -1.00
C LEU A 88 0.68 -9.40 -0.85
N ASN A 89 1.55 -10.41 -0.72
CA ASN A 89 3.00 -10.24 -0.66
C ASN A 89 3.68 -11.14 -1.70
N GLY A 90 4.32 -10.50 -2.68
CA GLY A 90 4.99 -11.20 -3.79
C GLY A 90 6.23 -11.97 -3.35
N THR A 91 7.04 -11.40 -2.45
CA THR A 91 8.29 -12.02 -1.96
C THR A 91 8.01 -13.32 -1.21
N CYS A 92 7.09 -13.31 -0.25
CA CYS A 92 6.66 -14.51 0.47
C CYS A 92 6.09 -15.55 -0.49
N ASN A 93 5.23 -15.13 -1.43
CA ASN A 93 4.64 -16.04 -2.41
C ASN A 93 5.70 -16.69 -3.29
N TYR A 94 6.68 -15.92 -3.77
CA TYR A 94 7.80 -16.41 -4.56
C TYR A 94 8.60 -17.43 -3.77
N ILE A 95 8.96 -17.12 -2.51
CA ILE A 95 9.74 -18.01 -1.66
C ILE A 95 9.00 -19.33 -1.44
N LEU A 96 7.74 -19.29 -1.00
CA LEU A 96 6.95 -20.48 -0.72
C LEU A 96 6.72 -21.33 -1.98
N THR A 97 6.48 -20.69 -3.13
CA THR A 97 6.30 -21.39 -4.41
C THR A 97 7.56 -22.16 -4.80
N ARG A 98 8.75 -21.57 -4.60
CA ARG A 98 10.02 -22.24 -4.93
C ARG A 98 10.41 -23.32 -3.94
N MET A 99 10.16 -23.12 -2.65
CA MET A 99 10.35 -24.17 -1.66
C MET A 99 9.54 -25.41 -2.00
N GLU A 100 8.27 -25.23 -2.36
CA GLU A 100 7.37 -26.33 -2.74
C GLU A 100 7.80 -26.99 -4.07
N ALA A 101 8.08 -26.20 -5.11
CA ALA A 101 8.35 -26.72 -6.45
C ALA A 101 9.72 -27.42 -6.56
N GLU A 102 10.72 -26.97 -5.81
CA GLU A 102 12.10 -27.43 -5.95
C GLU A 102 12.59 -28.23 -4.73
N GLY A 103 11.81 -28.29 -3.65
CA GLY A 103 12.17 -29.02 -2.43
C GLY A 103 13.40 -28.45 -1.70
N ILE A 104 13.71 -27.17 -1.93
CA ILE A 104 14.88 -26.48 -1.37
C ILE A 104 14.54 -25.76 -0.06
N SER A 105 15.55 -25.57 0.79
CA SER A 105 15.36 -24.92 2.10
C SER A 105 15.05 -23.44 1.97
N PHE A 106 14.38 -22.89 2.99
CA PHE A 106 14.09 -21.46 3.10
C PHE A 106 15.35 -20.59 2.93
N ASP A 107 16.44 -20.93 3.63
CA ASP A 107 17.69 -20.16 3.57
C ASP A 107 18.29 -20.10 2.16
N ALA A 108 18.17 -21.18 1.39
CA ALA A 108 18.65 -21.23 0.02
C ALA A 108 17.80 -20.34 -0.89
N VAL A 109 16.48 -20.39 -0.75
CA VAL A 109 15.54 -19.58 -1.54
C VAL A 109 15.65 -18.11 -1.19
N LEU A 110 15.77 -17.76 0.10
CA LEU A 110 15.90 -16.37 0.55
C LEU A 110 17.14 -15.73 -0.04
N LYS A 111 18.29 -16.41 0.03
CA LYS A 111 19.54 -15.92 -0.59
C LYS A 111 19.39 -15.70 -2.09
N ASP A 112 18.71 -16.62 -2.79
CA ASP A 112 18.50 -16.47 -4.22
C ASP A 112 17.49 -15.36 -4.56
N ALA A 113 16.42 -15.23 -3.77
CA ALA A 113 15.45 -14.14 -3.88
C ALA A 113 16.11 -12.77 -3.68
N GLN A 114 17.02 -12.65 -2.70
CA GLN A 114 17.83 -11.44 -2.50
C GLN A 114 18.76 -11.16 -3.69
N ARG A 115 19.45 -12.20 -4.19
CA ARG A 115 20.34 -12.08 -5.37
C ARG A 115 19.59 -11.62 -6.62
N LEU A 116 18.35 -12.07 -6.80
CA LEU A 116 17.49 -11.73 -7.92
C LEU A 116 16.71 -10.42 -7.72
N GLY A 117 16.80 -9.80 -6.54
CA GLY A 117 16.09 -8.54 -6.21
C GLY A 117 14.60 -8.72 -5.90
N TYR A 118 14.14 -9.94 -5.63
CA TYR A 118 12.78 -10.21 -5.14
C TYR A 118 12.61 -9.95 -3.64
N ALA A 119 13.70 -10.00 -2.87
CA ALA A 119 13.74 -9.69 -1.45
C ALA A 119 14.81 -8.62 -1.18
N GLU A 120 14.52 -7.70 -0.26
CA GLU A 120 15.49 -6.70 0.18
C GLU A 120 16.50 -7.31 1.16
N ALA A 121 17.54 -6.53 1.52
CA ALA A 121 18.58 -6.99 2.44
C ALA A 121 18.04 -7.24 3.86
N ASP A 122 17.01 -6.50 4.26
CA ASP A 122 16.22 -6.69 5.48
C ASP A 122 14.79 -7.11 5.06
N PRO A 123 14.52 -8.42 4.93
CA PRO A 123 13.27 -8.95 4.34
C PRO A 123 12.06 -8.91 5.27
#